data_AF-A0A8H5BHD1-F1
#
_entry.id   AF-A0A8H5BHD1-F1
#
_cell.length_a   1.000
_cell.length_b   1.000
_cell.length_c   1.000
_cell.angle_alpha   90.00
_cell.angle_beta   90.00
_cell.angle_gamma   90.00
#
_symmetry.space_group_name_H-M   'P 1'
#
loop_
_entity.id
_entity.type
_entity.pdbx_description
1 polymer ?
#
loop_
_entity_poly.entity_id
_entity_poly.type
_entity_poly.pdbx_seq_one_letter_code
_entity_poly.pdbx_strand_id
1 'polypeptide(L)'
;MDDEETELRNPFPSPPSQYTRYTSHNLKLLALLQERAPSQGEETPNQHEVLSDQKDVPDWPLLQLEKPRVDWILEEPEGYYDVFGDRWFVKEKIPSLAELGGTQLYPSDPSVDRRPALLSVLKSLLITYSNLITSLLRPPPVDPNVRPEWERQVEWINVLSQNLMAAANDLRPMQARCNLELMMQRQLDLRKEETKAIHLKCDELESKLQQLRSSALDLSFDSTKGNASNSAVPKSPYESDDGKPPLVQNAVLRWAEEIS
;
A
#
# COMPACT_ATOMS: atom_id res chain seq x y z
N MET A 1 -18.88 -14.71 35.70
CA MET A 1 -20.16 -13.99 35.84
C MET A 1 -19.96 -12.51 35.52
N ASP A 2 -18.87 -11.89 35.98
CA ASP A 2 -18.62 -10.46 35.71
C ASP A 2 -18.35 -10.13 34.23
N ASP A 3 -17.67 -11.00 33.48
CA ASP A 3 -17.34 -10.73 32.06
C ASP A 3 -18.58 -10.74 31.14
N GLU A 4 -19.51 -11.69 31.33
CA GLU A 4 -20.74 -11.80 30.52
C GLU A 4 -21.69 -10.60 30.72
N GLU A 5 -21.81 -10.07 31.94
CA GLU A 5 -22.61 -8.87 32.22
C GLU A 5 -21.96 -7.59 31.67
N THR A 6 -20.63 -7.56 31.59
CA THR A 6 -19.88 -6.43 31.04
C THR A 6 -19.93 -6.41 29.51
N GLU A 7 -19.94 -7.59 28.86
CA GLU A 7 -20.15 -7.76 27.42
C GLU A 7 -21.53 -7.26 26.97
N LEU A 8 -22.57 -7.44 27.80
CA LEU A 8 -23.92 -6.91 27.51
C LEU A 8 -24.02 -5.38 27.55
N ARG A 9 -23.05 -4.69 28.17
CA ARG A 9 -23.04 -3.23 28.34
C ARG A 9 -22.13 -2.53 27.34
N ASN A 10 -21.21 -3.26 26.69
CA ASN A 10 -20.27 -2.72 25.72
C ASN A 10 -20.75 -3.03 24.29
N PRO A 11 -20.91 -2.03 23.39
CA PRO A 11 -21.28 -2.29 21.99
C PRO A 11 -20.19 -3.01 21.18
N PHE A 12 -18.97 -3.12 21.70
CA PHE A 12 -17.87 -3.84 21.06
C PHE A 12 -17.62 -5.19 21.73
N PRO A 13 -17.43 -6.28 20.96
CA PRO A 13 -17.05 -7.56 21.52
C PRO A 13 -15.70 -7.44 22.24
N SER A 14 -15.55 -8.20 23.33
CA SER A 14 -14.27 -8.36 23.99
C SER A 14 -13.25 -9.00 23.02
N PRO A 15 -11.96 -8.66 23.11
CA PRO A 15 -10.93 -9.31 22.29
C PRO A 15 -10.90 -10.82 22.56
N PRO A 16 -10.52 -11.65 21.57
CA PRO A 16 -10.51 -13.11 21.73
C PRO A 16 -9.66 -13.55 22.93
N SER A 17 -10.19 -14.43 23.80
CA SER A 17 -9.54 -14.85 25.07
C SER A 17 -8.06 -15.26 24.95
N GLN A 18 -7.65 -15.72 23.77
CA GLN A 18 -6.29 -16.07 23.40
C GLN A 18 -5.30 -14.89 23.51
N TYR A 19 -5.75 -13.64 23.43
CA TYR A 19 -4.86 -12.46 23.48
C TYR A 19 -4.02 -12.41 24.77
N THR A 20 -4.58 -12.88 25.89
CA THR A 20 -3.92 -12.94 27.21
C THR A 20 -2.72 -13.89 27.22
N ARG A 21 -2.68 -14.86 26.30
CA ARG A 21 -1.63 -15.88 26.20
C ARG A 21 -0.36 -15.35 25.53
N TYR A 22 -0.44 -14.24 24.80
CA TYR A 22 0.68 -13.59 24.13
C TYR A 22 1.56 -12.81 25.12
N THR A 23 2.27 -13.51 25.98
CA THR A 23 3.25 -12.93 26.91
C THR A 23 4.68 -13.08 26.36
N SER A 24 5.58 -12.18 26.77
CA SER A 24 7.01 -12.26 26.38
C SER A 24 7.69 -13.53 26.86
N HIS A 25 7.19 -14.13 27.95
CA HIS A 25 7.64 -15.42 28.46
C HIS A 25 7.18 -16.57 27.55
N ASN A 26 5.89 -16.64 27.24
CA ASN A 26 5.32 -17.71 26.40
C ASN A 26 5.90 -17.70 24.97
N LEU A 27 6.20 -16.51 24.43
CA LEU A 27 6.86 -16.38 23.13
C LEU A 27 8.30 -16.92 23.14
N LYS A 28 9.04 -16.74 24.25
CA LYS A 28 10.37 -17.34 24.41
C LYS A 28 10.29 -18.86 24.55
N LEU A 29 9.30 -19.36 25.29
CA LEU A 29 9.04 -20.80 25.39
C LEU A 29 8.72 -21.41 24.03
N LEU A 30 7.90 -20.73 23.22
CA LEU A 30 7.62 -21.15 21.84
C LEU A 30 8.89 -21.18 20.98
N ALA A 31 9.73 -20.15 21.05
CA ALA A 31 10.98 -20.13 20.30
C ALA A 31 11.91 -21.29 20.70
N LEU A 32 12.00 -21.58 22.01
CA LEU A 32 12.76 -22.72 22.52
C LEU A 32 12.16 -24.07 22.10
N LEU A 33 10.82 -24.18 22.06
CA LEU A 33 10.14 -25.37 21.58
C LEU A 33 10.44 -25.61 20.10
N GLN A 34 10.38 -24.57 19.27
CA GLN A 34 10.73 -24.64 17.85
C GLN A 34 12.20 -25.01 17.61
N GLU A 35 13.12 -24.51 18.45
CA GLU A 35 14.55 -24.85 18.38
C GLU A 35 14.81 -26.32 18.75
N ARG A 36 14.18 -26.82 19.82
CA ARG A 36 14.40 -28.18 20.34
C ARG A 36 13.61 -29.25 19.59
N ALA A 37 12.43 -28.89 19.10
CA ALA A 37 11.55 -29.74 18.32
C ALA A 37 11.11 -28.97 17.06
N PRO A 38 11.93 -28.95 16.00
CA PRO A 38 11.53 -28.43 14.71
C PRO A 38 10.49 -29.39 14.12
N SER A 39 9.24 -29.22 14.51
CA SER A 39 8.11 -30.04 14.04
C SER A 39 7.93 -29.81 12.54
N GLN A 40 8.41 -30.74 11.70
CA GLN A 40 8.09 -30.80 10.27
C GLN A 40 6.74 -31.48 9.99
N GLY A 41 5.91 -31.74 11.00
CA GLY A 41 4.65 -32.48 10.86
C GLY A 41 3.63 -32.19 11.96
N GLU A 42 2.38 -32.61 11.70
CA GLU A 42 1.16 -32.36 12.49
C GLU A 42 1.10 -33.07 13.86
N GLU A 43 2.18 -33.72 14.29
CA GLU A 43 2.26 -34.31 15.63
C GLU A 43 2.64 -33.24 16.63
N THR A 44 1.74 -32.94 17.58
CA THR A 44 2.02 -32.02 18.68
C THR A 44 3.04 -32.67 19.62
N PRO A 45 4.30 -32.18 19.68
CA PRO A 45 5.27 -32.73 20.62
C PRO A 45 4.80 -32.50 22.05
N ASN A 46 5.09 -33.45 22.95
CA ASN A 46 4.82 -33.31 24.38
C ASN A 46 5.63 -32.13 24.95
N GLN A 47 5.04 -30.94 25.01
CA GLN A 47 5.72 -29.69 25.39
C GLN A 47 6.38 -29.76 26.77
N HIS A 48 5.79 -30.51 27.71
CA HIS A 48 6.30 -30.70 29.06
C HIS A 48 7.56 -31.56 29.11
N GLU A 49 7.72 -32.51 28.17
CA GLU A 49 8.92 -33.34 28.07
C GLU A 49 10.07 -32.55 27.41
N VAL A 50 9.77 -31.74 26.40
CA VAL A 50 10.76 -30.94 25.67
C VAL A 50 11.25 -29.73 26.49
N LEU A 51 10.37 -29.17 27.33
CA LEU A 51 10.65 -27.98 28.14
C LEU A 51 10.74 -28.28 29.65
N SER A 52 11.11 -29.51 30.03
CA SER A 52 11.24 -29.90 31.45
C SER A 52 12.18 -29.01 32.28
N ASP A 53 13.11 -28.32 31.62
CA ASP A 53 14.08 -27.43 32.26
C ASP A 53 13.52 -26.04 32.60
N GLN A 54 12.37 -25.68 32.01
CA GLN A 54 11.76 -24.36 32.16
C GLN A 54 10.69 -24.37 33.25
N LYS A 55 10.55 -23.24 33.94
CA LYS A 55 9.52 -23.04 34.95
C LYS A 55 8.26 -22.48 34.28
N ASP A 56 7.10 -22.81 34.85
CA ASP A 56 5.78 -22.27 34.47
C ASP A 56 5.36 -22.58 33.01
N VAL A 57 5.65 -23.79 32.52
CA VAL A 57 5.13 -24.28 31.24
C VAL A 57 3.60 -24.35 31.31
N PRO A 58 2.86 -23.64 30.44
CA PRO A 58 1.41 -23.66 30.49
C PRO A 58 0.80 -25.00 30.05
N ASP A 59 -0.38 -25.35 30.56
CA ASP A 59 -1.09 -26.60 30.19
C ASP A 59 -1.63 -26.60 28.76
N TRP A 60 -1.77 -25.42 28.13
CA TRP A 60 -2.28 -25.27 26.78
C TRP A 60 -1.15 -25.35 25.73
N PRO A 61 -1.44 -25.77 24.48
CA PRO A 61 -0.42 -25.95 23.44
C PRO A 61 0.21 -24.62 23.02
N LEU A 62 1.53 -24.47 23.22
CA LEU A 62 2.28 -23.28 22.81
C LEU A 62 2.15 -22.96 21.30
N LEU A 63 1.94 -23.99 20.46
CA LEU A 63 1.69 -23.88 19.02
C LEU A 63 0.52 -22.94 18.66
N GLN A 64 -0.42 -22.69 19.58
CA GLN A 64 -1.52 -21.74 19.36
C GLN A 64 -1.05 -20.28 19.23
N LEU A 65 0.17 -19.97 19.69
CA LEU A 65 0.77 -18.63 19.52
C LEU A 65 1.42 -18.44 18.15
N GLU A 66 1.51 -19.49 17.32
CA GLU A 66 2.01 -19.38 15.96
C GLU A 66 1.07 -18.54 15.09
N LYS A 67 1.63 -18.05 13.98
CA LYS A 67 0.84 -17.33 12.99
C LYS A 67 -0.17 -18.31 12.37
N PRO A 68 -1.43 -17.91 12.16
CA PRO A 68 -2.41 -18.75 11.50
C PRO A 68 -1.92 -19.14 10.11
N ARG A 69 -2.29 -20.34 9.64
CA ARG A 69 -1.91 -20.86 8.33
C ARG A 69 -2.67 -20.11 7.23
N VAL A 70 -2.04 -19.08 6.67
CA VAL A 70 -2.59 -18.30 5.54
C VAL A 70 -2.61 -19.12 4.25
N ASP A 71 -1.73 -20.12 4.14
CA ASP A 71 -1.58 -20.97 2.95
C ASP A 71 -2.86 -21.72 2.60
N TRP A 72 -3.66 -22.11 3.60
CA TRP A 72 -4.96 -22.76 3.39
C TRP A 72 -5.92 -21.93 2.54
N ILE A 73 -5.87 -20.59 2.69
CA ILE A 73 -6.72 -19.68 1.92
C ILE A 73 -6.23 -19.60 0.47
N LEU A 74 -4.92 -19.74 0.25
CA LEU A 74 -4.30 -19.64 -1.08
C LEU A 74 -4.37 -20.95 -1.89
N GLU A 75 -4.44 -22.10 -1.21
CA GLU A 75 -4.61 -23.42 -1.82
C GLU A 75 -5.99 -23.62 -2.44
N GLU A 76 -7.01 -22.94 -1.90
CA GLU A 76 -8.34 -22.98 -2.48
C GLU A 76 -8.38 -22.28 -3.85
N PRO A 77 -8.99 -22.90 -4.89
CA PRO A 77 -9.05 -22.35 -6.23
C PRO A 77 -9.76 -20.99 -6.31
N GLU A 78 -10.64 -20.69 -5.35
CA GLU A 78 -11.33 -19.43 -5.17
C GLU A 78 -11.20 -18.93 -3.72
N GLY A 79 -9.96 -18.86 -3.23
CA GLY A 79 -9.66 -18.36 -1.89
C GLY A 79 -10.39 -17.05 -1.56
N TYR A 80 -11.12 -17.06 -0.45
CA TYR A 80 -11.93 -15.95 0.01
C TYR A 80 -11.82 -15.79 1.53
N TYR A 81 -12.19 -14.62 2.03
CA TYR A 81 -12.29 -14.35 3.45
C TYR A 81 -13.51 -13.46 3.70
N ASP A 82 -14.24 -13.74 4.78
CA ASP A 82 -15.44 -13.00 5.13
C ASP A 82 -15.10 -11.92 6.15
N VAL A 83 -15.58 -10.70 5.90
CA VAL A 83 -15.38 -9.54 6.77
C VAL A 83 -16.73 -8.85 6.97
N PHE A 84 -17.21 -8.80 8.21
CA PHE A 84 -18.48 -8.15 8.57
C PHE A 84 -19.71 -8.62 7.76
N GLY A 85 -19.72 -9.87 7.34
CA GLY A 85 -20.80 -10.46 6.53
C GLY A 85 -20.62 -10.33 5.02
N ASP A 86 -19.60 -9.61 4.57
CA ASP A 86 -19.22 -9.52 3.15
C ASP A 86 -18.11 -10.51 2.82
N ARG A 87 -18.25 -11.20 1.68
CA ARG A 87 -17.26 -12.14 1.18
C ARG A 87 -16.29 -11.46 0.24
N TRP A 88 -15.01 -11.48 0.58
CA TRP A 88 -13.92 -10.90 -0.18
C TRP A 88 -13.06 -11.99 -0.82
N PHE A 89 -12.76 -11.87 -2.11
CA PHE A 89 -11.91 -12.84 -2.81
C PHE A 89 -10.45 -12.41 -2.75
N VAL A 90 -9.54 -13.33 -2.43
CA VAL A 90 -8.09 -13.05 -2.36
C VAL A 90 -7.53 -12.62 -3.73
N LYS A 91 -8.06 -13.21 -4.80
CA LYS A 91 -7.84 -12.73 -6.17
C LYS A 91 -9.11 -12.04 -6.65
N GLU A 92 -9.12 -10.71 -6.56
CA GLU A 92 -10.20 -9.91 -7.13
C GLU A 92 -10.26 -10.13 -8.65
N LYS A 93 -11.25 -10.89 -9.10
CA LYS A 93 -11.64 -10.95 -10.51
C LYS A 93 -12.85 -10.04 -10.67
N ILE A 94 -12.73 -9.06 -11.56
CA ILE A 94 -13.89 -8.27 -11.95
C ILE A 94 -14.76 -9.19 -12.82
N PRO A 95 -15.99 -9.52 -12.40
CA PRO A 95 -16.85 -10.39 -13.19
C PRO A 95 -17.11 -9.76 -14.56
N SER A 96 -17.11 -10.59 -15.60
CA SER A 96 -17.37 -10.09 -16.94
C SER A 96 -18.84 -9.67 -17.07
N LEU A 97 -19.12 -8.75 -17.98
CA LEU A 97 -20.50 -8.29 -18.20
C LEU A 97 -21.43 -9.46 -18.62
N ALA A 98 -20.90 -10.46 -19.33
CA ALA A 98 -21.62 -11.66 -19.71
C ALA A 98 -21.92 -12.59 -18.52
N GLU A 99 -21.00 -12.71 -17.56
CA GLU A 99 -21.21 -13.47 -16.31
C GLU A 99 -22.27 -12.83 -15.42
N LEU A 100 -22.42 -11.50 -15.48
CA LEU A 100 -23.48 -10.75 -14.80
C LEU A 100 -24.82 -10.79 -15.56
N GLY A 101 -24.91 -11.53 -16.68
CA GLY A 101 -26.11 -11.59 -17.52
C GLY A 101 -26.40 -10.32 -18.32
N GLY A 102 -25.43 -9.41 -18.43
CA GLY A 102 -25.54 -8.15 -19.15
C GLY A 102 -25.22 -8.26 -20.63
N THR A 103 -25.91 -7.48 -21.46
CA THR A 103 -25.66 -7.38 -22.90
C THR A 103 -24.40 -6.55 -23.15
N GLN A 104 -23.35 -7.16 -23.68
CA GLN A 104 -22.13 -6.45 -24.06
C GLN A 104 -22.30 -5.70 -25.39
N LEU A 105 -22.08 -4.39 -25.37
CA LEU A 105 -22.24 -3.47 -26.50
C LEU A 105 -20.91 -3.06 -27.16
N TYR A 106 -19.79 -3.60 -26.68
CA TYR A 106 -18.45 -3.37 -27.22
C TYR A 106 -17.75 -4.69 -27.57
N PRO A 107 -16.76 -4.68 -28.47
CA PRO A 107 -16.05 -5.90 -28.86
C PRO A 107 -15.39 -6.58 -27.65
N SER A 108 -15.61 -7.89 -27.50
CA SER A 108 -14.96 -8.69 -26.44
C SER A 108 -13.47 -8.87 -26.70
N ASP A 109 -13.04 -8.87 -27.97
CA ASP A 109 -11.64 -9.00 -28.36
C ASP A 109 -10.80 -7.80 -27.84
N PRO A 110 -9.77 -8.03 -27.01
CA PRO A 110 -8.86 -6.98 -26.56
C PRO A 110 -8.00 -6.37 -27.67
N SER A 111 -7.86 -7.04 -28.83
CA SER A 111 -7.04 -6.56 -29.95
C SER A 111 -7.70 -5.42 -30.75
N VAL A 112 -9.02 -5.28 -30.64
CA VAL A 112 -9.81 -4.31 -31.39
C VAL A 112 -9.94 -3.00 -30.61
N ASP A 113 -9.83 -1.87 -31.30
CA ASP A 113 -10.06 -0.56 -30.68
C ASP A 113 -11.52 -0.43 -30.21
N ARG A 114 -11.70 -0.37 -28.89
CA ARG A 114 -13.01 -0.26 -28.22
C ARG A 114 -13.55 1.18 -28.19
N ARG A 115 -12.68 2.18 -28.39
CA ARG A 115 -13.06 3.61 -28.32
C ARG A 115 -14.28 3.99 -29.19
N PRO A 116 -14.37 3.60 -30.48
CA PRO A 116 -15.54 3.94 -31.29
C PRO A 116 -16.85 3.34 -30.75
N ALA A 117 -16.81 2.11 -30.25
CA ALA A 117 -17.97 1.46 -29.65
C ALA A 117 -18.40 2.16 -28.35
N LEU A 118 -17.46 2.48 -27.45
CA LEU A 118 -17.74 3.20 -26.22
C LEU A 118 -18.28 4.61 -26.46
N LEU A 119 -17.76 5.29 -27.48
CA LEU A 119 -18.27 6.60 -27.88
C LEU A 119 -19.70 6.51 -28.44
N SER A 120 -20.04 5.43 -29.16
CA SER A 120 -21.41 5.14 -29.57
C SER A 120 -22.33 4.87 -28.38
N VAL A 121 -21.87 4.08 -27.40
CA VAL A 121 -22.60 3.81 -26.15
C VAL A 121 -22.87 5.12 -25.38
N LEU A 122 -21.86 5.99 -25.26
CA LEU A 122 -22.00 7.29 -24.60
C LEU A 122 -22.99 8.22 -25.32
N LYS A 123 -22.92 8.28 -26.66
CA LYS A 123 -23.89 9.04 -27.46
C LYS A 123 -25.31 8.49 -27.28
N SER A 124 -25.45 7.16 -27.28
CA SER A 124 -26.73 6.48 -27.06
C SER A 124 -27.27 6.79 -25.66
N LEU A 125 -26.42 6.81 -24.64
CA LEU A 125 -26.78 7.17 -23.27
C LEU A 125 -27.35 8.60 -23.19
N LEU A 126 -26.69 9.56 -23.83
CA LEU A 126 -27.14 10.95 -23.87
C LEU A 126 -28.50 11.09 -24.58
N ILE A 127 -28.70 10.38 -25.68
CA ILE A 127 -29.98 10.35 -26.41
C ILE A 127 -31.08 9.67 -25.58
N THR A 128 -30.79 8.56 -24.91
CA THR A 128 -31.77 7.90 -24.02
C THR A 128 -32.14 8.79 -22.84
N TYR A 129 -31.21 9.58 -22.32
CA TYR A 129 -31.47 10.53 -21.25
C TYR A 129 -32.35 11.70 -21.71
N SER A 130 -32.12 12.27 -22.89
CA SER A 130 -33.01 13.31 -23.43
C SER A 130 -34.42 12.77 -23.72
N ASN A 131 -34.51 11.53 -24.22
CA ASN A 131 -35.78 10.83 -24.41
C ASN A 131 -36.49 10.56 -23.07
N LEU A 132 -35.75 10.22 -22.01
CA LEU A 132 -36.30 10.06 -20.66
C LEU A 132 -36.94 11.37 -20.19
N ILE A 133 -36.21 12.49 -20.24
CA ILE A 133 -36.75 13.80 -19.86
C ILE A 133 -38.01 14.13 -20.68
N THR A 134 -37.98 13.89 -21.98
CA THR A 134 -39.12 14.12 -22.86
C THR A 134 -40.32 13.24 -22.50
N SER A 135 -40.09 11.97 -22.13
CA SER A 135 -41.14 11.05 -21.71
C SER A 135 -41.78 11.42 -20.37
N LEU A 136 -41.01 12.02 -19.44
CA LEU A 136 -41.51 12.50 -18.16
C LEU A 136 -42.39 13.75 -18.29
N LEU A 137 -42.17 14.55 -19.34
CA LEU A 137 -43.01 15.71 -19.66
C LEU A 137 -44.31 15.32 -20.38
N ARG A 138 -44.41 14.09 -20.89
CA ARG A 138 -45.61 13.60 -21.58
C ARG A 138 -46.67 13.19 -20.53
N PRO A 139 -47.97 13.45 -20.76
CA PRO A 139 -49.02 12.97 -19.88
C PRO A 139 -48.95 11.43 -19.70
N PRO A 140 -49.26 10.93 -18.48
CA PRO A 140 -49.21 9.50 -18.21
C PRO A 140 -50.20 8.73 -19.10
N PRO A 141 -49.87 7.48 -19.48
CA PRO A 141 -50.74 6.65 -20.30
C PRO A 141 -52.08 6.41 -19.59
N VAL A 142 -53.17 6.48 -20.35
CA VAL A 142 -54.56 6.33 -19.85
C VAL A 142 -54.88 4.85 -19.55
N ASP A 143 -54.20 3.92 -20.22
CA ASP A 143 -54.35 2.48 -20.02
C ASP A 143 -53.36 1.97 -18.96
N PRO A 144 -53.81 1.38 -17.84
CA PRO A 144 -52.95 0.84 -16.80
C PRO A 144 -52.10 -0.37 -17.25
N ASN A 145 -52.40 -1.00 -18.39
CA ASN A 145 -51.62 -2.13 -18.91
C ASN A 145 -50.43 -1.73 -19.78
N VAL A 146 -50.31 -0.45 -20.14
CA VAL A 146 -49.22 0.02 -21.00
C VAL A 146 -48.04 0.46 -20.14
N ARG A 147 -46.91 -0.24 -20.28
CA ARG A 147 -45.65 0.14 -19.62
C ARG A 147 -45.27 1.58 -20.00
N PRO A 148 -45.02 2.48 -19.02
CA PRO A 148 -44.59 3.83 -19.32
C PRO A 148 -43.27 3.87 -20.12
N GLU A 149 -43.15 4.82 -21.05
CA GLU A 149 -41.93 4.96 -21.85
C GLU A 149 -40.69 5.26 -21.00
N TRP A 150 -40.85 5.98 -19.89
CA TRP A 150 -39.75 6.33 -18.99
C TRP A 150 -39.09 5.08 -18.39
N GLU A 151 -39.87 4.03 -18.09
CA GLU A 151 -39.37 2.79 -17.49
C GLU A 151 -38.42 2.09 -18.45
N ARG A 152 -38.81 2.01 -19.73
CA ARG A 152 -37.95 1.49 -20.80
C ARG A 152 -36.66 2.32 -20.96
N GLN A 153 -36.75 3.65 -20.87
CA GLN A 153 -35.56 4.51 -20.97
C GLN A 153 -34.59 4.26 -19.79
N VAL A 154 -35.11 4.08 -18.57
CA VAL A 154 -34.31 3.76 -17.38
C VAL A 154 -33.61 2.41 -17.52
N GLU A 155 -34.31 1.38 -18.02
CA GLU A 155 -33.70 0.07 -18.31
C GLU A 155 -32.51 0.20 -19.28
N TRP A 156 -32.68 0.95 -20.38
CA TRP A 156 -31.59 1.19 -21.32
C TRP A 156 -30.44 2.00 -20.71
N ILE A 157 -30.72 3.02 -19.91
CA ILE A 157 -29.70 3.80 -19.20
C ILE A 157 -28.89 2.88 -18.27
N ASN A 158 -29.54 1.94 -17.57
CA ASN A 158 -28.86 0.98 -16.71
C ASN A 158 -27.90 0.09 -17.53
N VAL A 159 -28.38 -0.49 -18.63
CA VAL A 159 -27.56 -1.34 -19.53
C VAL A 159 -26.37 -0.56 -20.11
N LEU A 160 -26.60 0.66 -20.59
CA LEU A 160 -25.55 1.51 -21.17
C LEU A 160 -24.51 1.91 -20.12
N SER A 161 -24.94 2.23 -18.90
CA SER A 161 -24.06 2.58 -17.78
C SER A 161 -23.22 1.38 -17.34
N GLN A 162 -23.82 0.19 -17.22
CA GLN A 162 -23.10 -1.04 -16.90
C GLN A 162 -22.03 -1.36 -17.96
N ASN A 163 -22.33 -1.18 -19.23
CA ASN A 163 -21.36 -1.36 -20.31
C ASN A 163 -20.18 -0.39 -20.21
N LEU A 164 -20.43 0.88 -19.90
CA LEU A 164 -19.37 1.87 -19.73
C LEU A 164 -18.50 1.56 -18.50
N MET A 165 -19.12 1.19 -17.38
CA MET A 165 -18.41 0.78 -16.17
C MET A 165 -17.55 -0.46 -16.39
N ALA A 166 -18.10 -1.50 -17.04
CA ALA A 166 -17.37 -2.71 -17.37
C ALA A 166 -16.15 -2.41 -18.26
N ALA A 167 -16.33 -1.59 -19.31
CA ALA A 167 -15.23 -1.21 -20.18
C ALA A 167 -14.15 -0.37 -19.47
N ALA A 168 -14.54 0.50 -18.53
CA ALA A 168 -13.59 1.24 -17.70
C ALA A 168 -12.83 0.31 -16.74
N ASN A 169 -13.51 -0.69 -16.18
CA ASN A 169 -12.92 -1.68 -15.30
C ASN A 169 -11.87 -2.54 -16.03
N ASP A 170 -12.13 -2.93 -17.28
CA ASP A 170 -11.17 -3.65 -18.14
C ASP A 170 -9.87 -2.86 -18.37
N LEU A 171 -9.91 -1.52 -18.32
CA LEU A 171 -8.75 -0.66 -18.52
C LEU A 171 -7.88 -0.49 -17.27
N ARG A 172 -8.36 -0.85 -16.07
CA ARG A 172 -7.63 -0.66 -14.80
C ARG A 172 -6.24 -1.31 -14.78
N PRO A 173 -6.05 -2.57 -15.25
CA PRO A 173 -4.72 -3.19 -15.25
C PRO A 173 -3.72 -2.46 -16.15
N MET A 174 -4.19 -1.97 -17.30
CA MET A 174 -3.36 -1.17 -18.21
C MET A 174 -3.01 0.19 -17.60
N GLN A 175 -3.99 0.86 -16.99
CA GLN A 175 -3.77 2.12 -16.29
C GLN A 175 -2.73 1.97 -15.16
N ALA A 176 -2.81 0.89 -14.37
CA ALA A 176 -1.85 0.61 -13.31
C ALA A 176 -0.42 0.45 -13.85
N ARG A 177 -0.25 -0.23 -14.98
CA ARG A 177 1.05 -0.39 -15.65
C ARG A 177 1.60 0.94 -16.16
N CYS A 178 0.78 1.73 -16.86
CA CYS A 178 1.19 3.05 -17.34
C CYS A 178 1.53 4.00 -16.19
N ASN A 179 0.78 3.94 -15.08
CA ASN A 179 1.07 4.72 -13.88
C ASN A 179 2.42 4.30 -13.25
N LEU A 180 2.68 2.99 -13.15
CA LEU A 180 3.95 2.47 -12.65
C LEU A 180 5.12 2.92 -13.53
N GLU A 181 4.98 2.83 -14.86
CA GLU A 181 5.99 3.28 -15.81
C GLU A 181 6.31 4.78 -15.62
N LEU A 182 5.27 5.61 -15.52
CA LEU A 182 5.42 7.04 -15.28
C LEU A 182 6.12 7.33 -13.94
N MET A 183 5.75 6.61 -12.89
CA MET A 183 6.39 6.73 -11.57
C MET A 183 7.89 6.37 -11.65
N MET A 184 8.24 5.30 -12.36
CA MET A 184 9.63 4.87 -12.53
C MET A 184 10.44 5.86 -13.37
N GLN A 185 9.87 6.41 -14.44
CA GLN A 185 10.49 7.46 -15.24
C GLN A 185 10.79 8.70 -14.38
N ARG A 186 9.82 9.12 -13.57
CA ARG A 186 9.99 10.23 -12.62
C ARG A 186 11.10 9.95 -11.60
N GLN A 187 11.17 8.73 -11.07
CA GLN A 187 12.23 8.34 -10.15
C GLN A 187 13.62 8.42 -10.82
N LEU A 188 13.75 7.98 -12.06
CA LEU A 188 15.01 8.08 -12.81
C LEU A 188 15.42 9.53 -13.03
N ASP A 189 14.48 10.40 -13.38
CA ASP A 189 14.77 11.81 -13.63
C ASP A 189 15.18 12.54 -12.35
N LEU A 190 14.51 12.28 -11.23
CA LEU A 190 14.93 12.77 -9.91
C LEU A 190 16.36 12.33 -9.56
N ARG A 191 16.69 11.04 -9.76
CA ARG A 191 18.05 10.54 -9.49
C ARG A 191 19.11 11.18 -10.38
N LYS A 192 18.79 11.46 -11.65
CA LYS A 192 19.70 12.19 -12.55
C LYS A 192 19.90 13.62 -12.08
N GLU A 193 18.85 14.30 -11.65
CA GLU A 193 18.92 15.68 -11.12
C GLU A 193 19.74 15.75 -9.83
N GLU A 194 19.51 14.84 -8.89
CA GLU A 194 20.31 14.71 -7.66
C GLU A 194 21.79 14.48 -7.98
N THR A 195 22.08 13.56 -8.91
CA THR A 195 23.46 13.26 -9.33
C THR A 195 24.13 14.48 -9.97
N LYS A 196 23.42 15.20 -10.84
CA LYS A 196 23.91 16.47 -11.43
C LYS A 196 24.17 17.51 -10.34
N ALA A 197 23.27 17.65 -9.37
CA ALA A 197 23.44 18.60 -8.26
C ALA A 197 24.66 18.25 -7.40
N ILE A 198 24.89 16.98 -7.12
CA ILE A 198 26.09 16.50 -6.41
C ILE A 198 27.35 16.83 -7.20
N HIS A 199 27.39 16.53 -8.50
CA HIS A 199 28.55 16.86 -9.34
C HIS A 199 28.84 18.36 -9.36
N LEU A 200 27.82 19.21 -9.54
CA LEU A 200 27.98 20.66 -9.48
C LEU A 200 28.55 21.13 -8.13
N LYS A 201 28.13 20.51 -7.03
CA LYS A 201 28.65 20.82 -5.69
C LYS A 201 30.09 20.34 -5.50
N CYS A 202 30.44 19.16 -6.02
CA CYS A 202 31.81 18.67 -6.03
C CYS A 202 32.74 19.58 -6.83
N ASP A 203 32.33 20.03 -8.02
CA ASP A 203 33.09 20.96 -8.86
C ASP A 203 33.27 22.33 -8.17
N GLU A 204 32.22 22.82 -7.50
CA GLU A 204 32.27 24.04 -6.68
C GLU A 204 33.26 23.88 -5.51
N LEU A 205 33.27 22.73 -4.84
CA LEU A 205 34.21 22.45 -3.75
C LEU A 205 35.64 22.30 -4.25
N GLU A 206 35.86 21.61 -5.37
CA GLU A 206 37.18 21.42 -5.97
C GLU A 206 37.79 22.76 -6.39
N SER A 207 37.01 23.63 -7.06
CA SER A 207 37.47 24.96 -7.45
C SER A 207 37.82 25.83 -6.23
N LYS A 208 37.03 25.79 -5.16
CA LYS A 208 37.35 26.50 -3.89
C LYS A 208 38.61 25.94 -3.23
N LEU A 209 38.79 24.61 -3.21
CA LEU A 209 39.99 23.99 -2.66
C LEU A 209 41.24 24.34 -3.48
N GLN A 210 41.13 24.39 -4.81
CA GLN A 210 42.21 24.84 -5.68
C GLN A 210 42.58 26.30 -5.41
N GLN A 211 41.59 27.19 -5.26
CA GLN A 211 41.81 28.60 -4.89
C GLN A 211 42.53 28.73 -3.54
N LEU A 212 42.04 28.04 -2.50
CA LEU A 212 42.68 28.03 -1.19
C LEU A 212 44.12 27.48 -1.25
N ARG A 213 44.35 26.43 -2.03
CA ARG A 213 45.70 25.88 -2.24
C ARG A 213 46.62 26.88 -2.91
N SER A 214 46.16 27.58 -3.96
CA SER A 214 46.96 28.64 -4.59
C SER A 214 47.26 29.77 -3.60
N SER A 215 46.27 30.26 -2.85
CA SER A 215 46.47 31.30 -1.84
C SER A 215 47.43 30.87 -0.71
N ALA A 216 47.38 29.61 -0.28
CA ALA A 216 48.30 29.07 0.73
C ALA A 216 49.74 28.95 0.20
N LEU A 217 49.92 28.57 -1.08
CA LEU A 217 51.23 28.57 -1.71
C LEU A 217 51.80 30.00 -1.81
N ASP A 218 50.97 30.97 -2.19
CA ASP A 218 51.37 32.38 -2.24
C ASP A 218 51.79 32.92 -0.86
N LEU A 219 51.02 32.61 0.20
CA LEU A 219 51.34 32.96 1.59
C LEU A 219 52.62 32.27 2.12
N SER A 220 52.90 31.03 1.70
CA SER A 220 54.11 30.30 2.08
C SER A 220 55.37 30.91 1.44
N PHE A 221 55.25 31.44 0.22
CA PHE A 221 56.35 32.11 -0.49
C PHE A 221 56.70 33.47 0.15
N ASP A 222 55.70 34.17 0.69
CA ASP A 222 55.87 35.45 1.38
C ASP A 222 56.42 35.28 2.81
N SER A 223 56.13 34.15 3.47
CA SER A 223 56.67 33.82 4.81
C SER A 223 58.19 33.55 4.80
N THR A 224 58.77 33.14 3.67
CA THR A 224 60.24 33.00 3.52
C THR A 224 61.02 34.33 3.47
N LYS A 225 60.34 35.49 3.47
CA LYS A 225 60.97 36.82 3.49
C LYS A 225 60.63 37.67 4.72
N GLY A 226 59.97 37.12 5.75
CA GLY A 226 59.31 37.91 6.80
C GLY A 226 59.51 37.46 8.26
N ASN A 227 60.76 37.46 8.73
CA ASN A 227 61.20 37.90 10.06
C ASN A 227 61.01 37.06 11.36
N ALA A 228 61.99 37.28 12.25
CA ALA A 228 62.19 36.73 13.58
C ALA A 228 61.30 37.37 14.68
N SER A 229 61.18 36.65 15.81
CA SER A 229 60.59 37.01 17.14
C SER A 229 59.07 37.28 17.15
N ASN A 230 58.21 36.69 18.01
CA ASN A 230 58.28 36.48 19.46
C ASN A 230 57.23 35.44 19.91
N SER A 231 57.44 34.92 21.12
CA SER A 231 56.66 33.94 21.91
C SER A 231 55.18 34.27 22.18
N ALA A 232 54.29 33.25 22.18
CA ALA A 232 53.36 32.91 23.28
C ALA A 232 52.43 31.73 22.91
N VAL A 233 52.39 30.72 23.79
CA VAL A 233 51.37 29.66 23.95
C VAL A 233 50.53 30.07 25.19
N PRO A 234 49.25 29.69 25.49
CA PRO A 234 48.43 28.52 25.04
C PRO A 234 46.93 28.80 24.73
N LYS A 235 46.21 27.82 24.14
CA LYS A 235 45.13 27.02 24.80
C LYS A 235 44.33 26.14 23.83
N SER A 236 44.17 24.88 24.23
CA SER A 236 43.18 23.88 23.77
C SER A 236 41.77 24.25 24.30
N PRO A 237 40.65 23.81 23.71
CA PRO A 237 40.14 22.47 24.03
C PRO A 237 39.49 21.70 22.85
N TYR A 238 39.65 20.38 22.90
CA TYR A 238 38.65 19.44 22.40
C TYR A 238 37.26 19.77 22.97
N GLU A 239 36.25 19.82 22.12
CA GLU A 239 34.92 19.28 22.44
C GLU A 239 34.52 18.34 21.32
N SER A 240 34.51 17.06 21.67
CA SER A 240 33.78 16.01 20.97
C SER A 240 32.30 16.34 21.08
N ASP A 241 31.57 16.44 19.96
CA ASP A 241 30.14 16.21 19.98
C ASP A 241 29.81 15.05 19.02
N ASP A 242 29.38 13.98 19.68
CA ASP A 242 28.92 12.72 19.13
C ASP A 242 27.45 12.94 18.78
N GLY A 243 27.18 13.28 17.52
CA GLY A 243 25.84 13.74 17.11
C GLY A 243 25.49 13.28 15.71
N LYS A 244 25.15 12.00 15.54
CA LYS A 244 24.44 11.53 14.33
C LYS A 244 23.17 12.37 14.14
N PRO A 245 22.94 13.03 13.00
CA PRO A 245 21.69 13.70 12.76
C PRO A 245 20.56 12.67 12.48
N PRO A 246 19.43 12.71 13.20
CA PRO A 246 18.26 11.86 12.97
C PRO A 246 17.40 12.42 11.82
N LEU A 247 18.01 12.60 10.64
CA LEU A 247 17.35 13.30 9.53
C LEU A 247 16.75 12.37 8.47
N VAL A 248 16.94 11.06 8.57
CA VAL A 248 16.43 10.13 7.55
C VAL A 248 14.97 9.73 7.81
N GLN A 249 14.52 9.63 9.06
CA GLN A 249 13.15 9.18 9.37
C GLN A 249 12.10 10.30 9.28
N ASN A 250 12.46 11.52 9.71
CA ASN A 250 11.56 12.68 9.58
C ASN A 250 11.35 13.09 8.11
N ALA A 251 12.32 12.84 7.23
CA ALA A 251 12.18 13.08 5.80
C ALA A 251 11.21 12.10 5.13
N VAL A 252 11.22 10.83 5.56
CA VAL A 252 10.30 9.81 5.06
C VAL A 252 8.86 10.04 5.55
N LEU A 253 8.69 10.52 6.78
CA LEU A 253 7.36 10.86 7.32
C LEU A 253 6.76 12.10 6.65
N ARG A 254 7.55 13.14 6.36
CA ARG A 254 7.08 14.31 5.62
C ARG A 254 6.66 14.00 4.18
N TRP A 255 7.33 13.06 3.54
CA TRP A 255 6.95 12.59 2.21
C TRP A 255 5.59 11.85 2.23
N ALA A 256 5.27 11.13 3.31
CA ALA A 256 4.00 10.43 3.44
C ALA A 256 2.81 11.38 3.68
N GLU A 257 3.03 12.52 4.35
CA GLU A 257 1.98 13.52 4.62
C GLU A 257 1.62 14.39 3.40
N GLU A 258 2.53 14.57 2.44
CA GLU A 258 2.28 15.35 1.22
C GLU A 258 1.50 14.57 0.13
N ILE A 259 1.27 13.27 0.31
CA ILE A 259 0.61 12.39 -0.66
C ILE A 259 -0.85 12.07 -0.26
N SER A 260 -1.31 12.49 0.92
CA SER A 260 -2.72 12.39 1.33
C SER A 260 -3.51 13.67 1.06
#